data_AF-A0A4Y7KHJ5-F1
#
_entry.id   AF-A0A4Y7KHJ5-F1
#
_cell.length_a   1.000
_cell.length_b   1.000
_cell.length_c   1.000
_cell.angle_alpha   90.00
_cell.angle_beta   90.00
_cell.angle_gamma   90.00
#
_symmetry.space_group_name_H-M   'P 1'
#
loop_
_entity.id
_entity.type
_entity.pdbx_description
1 polymer ?
#
loop_
_entity_poly.entity_id
_entity_poly.type
_entity_poly.pdbx_seq_one_letter_code
_entity_poly.pdbx_strand_id
1 'polypeptide(L)'
;MSEMDCLFYNKHAHYHTGNTPLALVWKDENCSQYVIDEDSKGQTPPHQQVVLALNHEDGSLITSDDPPIVFGYLSHEFMLNSHLKPGNFLRSTVGDGGMSFVDGKLEKADLHYTNQAYRARASADSYSKILFQYAARHSPLRIEDLVASMGSSEDLAEEAKDVEMIG
;
A
#
# COMPACT_ATOMS: atom_id res chain seq x y z
N MET A 1 -17.29 11.53 -14.61
CA MET A 1 -17.44 10.08 -14.39
C MET A 1 -17.47 9.86 -12.89
N SER A 2 -18.45 9.12 -12.37
CA SER A 2 -18.39 8.66 -10.98
C SER A 2 -17.27 7.63 -10.89
N GLU A 3 -16.30 7.83 -9.99
CA GLU A 3 -15.38 6.77 -9.60
C GLU A 3 -16.22 5.64 -8.99
N MET A 4 -16.09 4.43 -9.51
CA MET A 4 -16.72 3.24 -8.95
C MET A 4 -15.60 2.29 -8.58
N ASP A 5 -15.23 2.27 -7.30
CA ASP A 5 -14.35 1.22 -6.79
C ASP A 5 -15.17 -0.06 -6.59
N CYS A 6 -14.59 -1.21 -6.89
CA CYS A 6 -15.21 -2.49 -6.59
C CYS A 6 -14.81 -2.95 -5.19
N LEU A 7 -15.74 -3.59 -4.48
CA LEU A 7 -15.48 -4.15 -3.16
C LEU A 7 -15.73 -5.65 -3.17
N PHE A 8 -14.72 -6.42 -2.81
CA PHE A 8 -14.85 -7.85 -2.55
C PHE A 8 -15.04 -8.07 -1.05
N TYR A 9 -16.13 -8.71 -0.67
CA TYR A 9 -16.42 -9.06 0.73
C TYR A 9 -16.47 -10.57 0.90
N ASN A 10 -15.89 -11.07 1.99
CA ASN A 10 -16.13 -12.44 2.41
C ASN A 10 -17.58 -12.56 2.89
N LYS A 11 -18.35 -13.49 2.30
CA LYS A 11 -19.77 -13.72 2.61
C LYS A 11 -20.07 -14.06 4.08
N HIS A 12 -19.07 -14.55 4.81
CA HIS A 12 -19.17 -14.92 6.22
C HIS A 12 -18.54 -13.89 7.15
N ALA A 13 -18.11 -12.75 6.63
CA ALA A 13 -17.55 -11.68 7.46
C ALA A 13 -18.62 -11.09 8.37
N HIS A 14 -18.33 -11.02 9.66
CA HIS A 14 -19.07 -10.16 10.57
C HIS A 14 -18.64 -8.70 10.38
N TYR A 15 -19.57 -7.78 10.66
CA TYR A 15 -19.26 -6.37 10.65
C TYR A 15 -18.17 -6.06 11.67
N HIS A 16 -17.10 -5.41 11.21
CA HIS A 16 -16.00 -4.95 12.04
C HIS A 16 -15.61 -3.53 11.62
N THR A 17 -15.34 -2.66 12.58
CA THR A 17 -14.88 -1.30 12.32
C THR A 17 -13.37 -1.30 12.11
N GLY A 18 -12.90 -0.68 11.02
CA GLY A 18 -11.47 -0.57 10.70
C GLY A 18 -11.05 -1.49 9.56
N ASN A 19 -9.74 -1.69 9.41
CA ASN A 19 -9.17 -2.51 8.35
C ASN A 19 -9.41 -4.00 8.64
N THR A 20 -9.81 -4.76 7.62
CA THR A 20 -10.05 -6.21 7.75
C THR A 20 -9.56 -6.94 6.50
N PRO A 21 -8.92 -8.12 6.63
CA PRO A 21 -8.55 -8.94 5.48
C PRO A 21 -9.78 -9.57 4.79
N LEU A 22 -10.97 -9.44 5.38
CA LEU A 22 -12.22 -10.00 4.86
C LEU A 22 -12.95 -9.06 3.89
N ALA A 23 -12.42 -7.87 3.66
CA ALA A 23 -12.91 -6.93 2.66
C ALA A 23 -11.72 -6.37 1.88
N LEU A 24 -11.82 -6.38 0.56
CA LEU A 24 -10.80 -5.86 -0.34
C LEU A 24 -11.41 -4.79 -1.24
N VAL A 25 -10.76 -3.63 -1.30
CA VAL A 25 -11.05 -2.61 -2.31
C VAL A 25 -10.26 -2.96 -3.56
N TRP A 26 -10.94 -3.09 -4.68
CA TRP A 26 -10.37 -3.30 -5.99
C TRP A 26 -10.38 -2.01 -6.80
N LYS A 27 -9.24 -1.72 -7.40
CA LYS A 27 -9.01 -0.55 -8.24
C LYS A 27 -8.16 -0.93 -9.44
N ASP A 28 -8.68 -0.68 -10.64
CA ASP A 28 -7.97 -0.86 -11.90
C ASP A 28 -8.31 0.28 -12.90
N GLU A 29 -7.74 0.20 -14.10
CA GLU A 29 -7.92 1.19 -15.17
C GLU A 29 -9.36 1.23 -15.72
N ASN A 30 -10.14 0.16 -15.52
CA ASN A 30 -11.53 0.11 -15.96
C ASN A 30 -12.46 0.85 -14.99
N CYS A 31 -12.11 0.88 -13.70
CA CYS A 31 -12.96 1.42 -12.65
C CYS A 31 -12.47 2.77 -12.10
N SER A 32 -11.23 3.17 -12.37
CA SER A 32 -10.67 4.47 -11.99
C SER A 32 -9.68 5.04 -13.01
N GLN A 33 -9.73 6.36 -13.21
CA GLN A 33 -8.76 7.10 -14.02
C GLN A 33 -7.44 7.37 -13.28
N TYR A 34 -7.43 7.25 -11.95
CA TYR A 34 -6.29 7.61 -11.10
C TYR A 34 -5.79 6.39 -10.32
N VAL A 35 -5.43 5.34 -11.05
CA VAL A 35 -4.84 4.13 -10.47
C VAL A 35 -3.44 4.43 -9.95
N ILE A 36 -2.62 5.07 -10.78
CA ILE A 36 -1.25 5.45 -10.44
C ILE A 36 -1.19 6.94 -10.07
N ASP A 37 -0.43 7.27 -9.02
CA ASP A 37 -0.24 8.65 -8.59
C ASP A 37 0.47 9.47 -9.69
N GLU A 38 -0.12 10.59 -10.08
CA GLU A 38 0.39 11.56 -11.05
C GLU A 38 1.03 12.78 -10.35
N ASP A 39 1.89 13.49 -11.07
CA ASP A 39 2.46 14.76 -10.62
C ASP A 39 1.48 15.95 -10.81
N SER A 40 1.93 17.15 -10.46
CA SER A 40 1.13 18.38 -10.61
C SER A 40 0.83 18.77 -12.07
N LYS A 41 1.41 18.08 -13.05
CA LYS A 41 1.16 18.25 -14.48
C LYS A 41 0.26 17.14 -15.04
N GLY A 42 -0.26 16.24 -14.20
CA GLY A 42 -1.05 15.09 -14.63
C GLY A 42 -0.22 14.03 -15.35
N GLN A 43 1.09 13.94 -15.06
CA GLN A 43 1.97 12.92 -15.63
C GLN A 43 2.36 11.91 -14.56
N THR A 44 2.36 10.63 -14.92
CA THR A 44 2.88 9.58 -14.04
C THR A 44 4.40 9.73 -13.91
N PRO A 45 4.95 9.97 -12.70
CA PRO A 45 6.39 10.07 -12.50
C PRO A 45 7.08 8.72 -12.79
N PRO A 46 8.33 8.72 -13.27
CA PRO A 46 9.07 7.48 -13.53
C PRO A 46 9.31 6.66 -12.25
N HIS A 47 9.59 7.33 -11.14
CA HIS A 47 9.75 6.71 -9.82
C HIS A 47 8.53 6.98 -8.94
N GLN A 48 8.12 5.97 -8.17
CA GLN A 48 7.07 6.15 -7.18
C GLN A 48 7.49 7.19 -6.14
N GLN A 49 6.57 8.11 -5.83
CA GLN A 49 6.74 9.06 -4.73
C GLN A 49 6.03 8.53 -3.48
N VAL A 50 6.67 8.67 -2.33
CA VAL A 50 6.10 8.34 -1.02
C VAL A 50 6.26 9.50 -0.07
N VAL A 51 5.29 9.69 0.81
CA VAL A 51 5.35 10.68 1.89
C VAL A 51 5.31 9.97 3.23
N LEU A 52 6.38 10.09 4.00
CA LEU A 52 6.53 9.45 5.31
C LEU A 52 6.68 10.52 6.40
N ALA A 53 6.26 10.23 7.63
CA ALA A 53 6.48 11.11 8.76
C ALA A 53 7.85 10.84 9.39
N LEU A 54 8.56 11.89 9.77
CA LEU A 54 9.75 11.77 10.60
C LEU A 54 9.34 11.52 12.05
N ASN A 55 9.68 10.36 12.59
CA ASN A 55 9.38 9.99 13.97
C ASN A 55 10.13 10.88 14.97
N HIS A 56 9.57 11.00 16.18
CA HIS A 56 10.07 11.85 17.26
C HIS A 56 11.22 11.25 18.06
N GLU A 57 11.40 9.94 18.05
CA GLU A 57 12.31 9.26 18.98
C GLU A 57 13.70 8.99 18.38
N ASP A 58 13.76 8.50 17.14
CA ASP A 58 14.95 7.85 16.59
C ASP A 58 15.30 8.29 15.15
N GLY A 59 14.54 9.21 14.56
CA GLY A 59 14.72 9.63 13.17
C GLY A 59 14.24 8.61 12.13
N SER A 60 13.43 7.63 12.54
CA SER A 60 12.75 6.72 11.61
C SER A 60 11.74 7.45 10.73
N LEU A 61 11.56 6.93 9.51
CA LEU A 61 10.55 7.36 8.56
C LEU A 61 9.38 6.38 8.62
N ILE A 62 8.22 6.87 9.06
CA ILE A 62 7.07 6.03 9.39
C ILE A 62 5.84 6.36 8.56
N THR A 63 4.98 5.36 8.37
CA THR A 63 3.65 5.52 7.75
C THR A 63 2.63 6.10 8.72
N SER A 64 1.41 6.37 8.23
CA SER A 64 0.29 6.82 9.05
C SER A 64 -0.51 5.69 9.72
N ASP A 65 -0.08 4.44 9.58
CA ASP A 65 -0.77 3.27 10.13
C ASP A 65 -0.71 3.25 11.67
N ASP A 66 -1.58 2.45 12.29
CA ASP A 66 -1.57 2.20 13.74
C ASP A 66 -1.53 0.68 14.00
N PRO A 67 -0.39 0.12 14.48
CA PRO A 67 0.87 0.81 14.74
C PRO A 67 1.60 1.24 13.44
N PRO A 68 2.47 2.28 13.51
CA PRO A 68 3.18 2.78 12.34
C PRO A 68 4.22 1.79 11.81
N ILE A 69 4.41 1.76 10.48
CA ILE A 69 5.40 0.91 9.82
C ILE A 69 6.63 1.75 9.45
N VAL A 70 7.81 1.27 9.83
CA VAL A 70 9.10 1.92 9.56
C VAL A 70 9.59 1.54 8.16
N PHE A 71 9.93 2.55 7.36
CA PHE A 71 10.47 2.38 6.02
C PHE A 71 11.98 2.61 5.94
N GLY A 72 12.56 3.25 6.95
CA GLY A 72 13.97 3.56 7.00
C GLY A 72 14.30 4.57 8.10
N TYR A 73 15.56 4.99 8.14
CA TYR A 73 16.09 5.91 9.13
C TYR A 73 16.89 7.00 8.43
N LEU A 74 16.75 8.23 8.89
CA LEU A 74 17.69 9.28 8.52
C LEU A 74 18.96 9.15 9.34
N SER A 75 20.11 9.38 8.72
CA SER A 75 21.37 9.43 9.48
C SER A 75 21.37 10.62 10.43
N HIS A 76 22.05 10.47 11.57
CA HIS A 76 22.14 11.55 12.56
C HIS A 76 22.80 12.80 11.97
N GLU A 77 23.82 12.62 11.13
CA GLU A 77 24.49 13.72 10.40
C GLU A 77 23.52 14.46 9.47
N PHE A 78 22.66 13.73 8.73
CA PHE A 78 21.67 14.35 7.87
C PHE A 78 20.66 15.16 8.70
N MET A 79 20.19 14.61 9.83
CA MET A 79 19.27 15.33 10.70
C MET A 79 19.87 16.62 11.25
N LEU A 80 21.12 16.59 11.74
CA LEU A 80 21.82 17.76 12.30
C LEU A 80 22.04 18.86 11.26
N ASN A 81 22.34 18.49 10.02
CA ASN A 81 22.57 19.44 8.93
C ASN A 81 21.27 19.92 8.26
N SER A 82 20.13 19.35 8.65
CA SER A 82 18.82 19.71 8.11
C SER A 82 18.01 20.59 9.07
N HIS A 83 17.00 21.28 8.56
CA HIS A 83 15.99 21.95 9.39
C HIS A 83 14.78 21.06 9.67
N LEU A 84 14.89 19.76 9.43
CA LEU A 84 13.80 18.82 9.64
C LEU A 84 13.56 18.64 11.13
N LYS A 85 12.28 18.63 11.49
CA LYS A 85 11.83 18.38 12.86
C LYS A 85 10.96 17.13 12.88
N PRO A 86 10.96 16.40 13.99
CA PRO A 86 9.93 15.40 14.22
C PRO A 86 8.51 15.87 13.88
N GLY A 87 7.71 14.96 13.31
CA GLY A 87 6.37 15.24 12.78
C GLY A 87 6.38 15.90 11.40
N ASN A 88 7.55 16.23 10.83
CA ASN A 88 7.61 16.67 9.44
C ASN A 88 7.31 15.52 8.50
N PHE A 89 6.49 15.80 7.49
CA PHE A 89 6.27 14.89 6.37
C PHE A 89 7.37 15.09 5.33
N LEU A 90 8.03 14.00 4.96
CA LEU A 90 9.14 13.99 4.01
C LEU A 90 8.69 13.27 2.75
N ARG A 91 8.88 13.91 1.60
CA ARG A 91 8.70 13.29 0.29
C ARG A 91 10.00 12.62 -0.11
N SER A 92 9.87 11.37 -0.52
CA SER A 92 10.95 10.56 -1.04
C SER A 92 10.51 9.88 -2.34
N THR A 93 11.49 9.44 -3.11
CA THR A 93 11.28 8.58 -4.28
C THR A 93 11.78 7.18 -3.98
N VAL A 94 11.10 6.16 -4.51
CA VAL A 94 11.58 4.78 -4.51
C VAL A 94 12.53 4.64 -5.70
N GLY A 95 13.80 4.40 -5.42
CA GLY A 95 14.84 4.24 -6.43
C GLY A 95 14.76 2.88 -7.13
N ASP A 96 15.67 2.66 -8.05
CA ASP A 96 15.75 1.43 -8.85
C ASP A 96 16.04 0.18 -8.02
N GLY A 97 16.56 0.33 -6.79
CA GLY A 97 16.70 -0.77 -5.84
C GLY A 97 15.36 -1.31 -5.32
N GLY A 98 14.26 -0.58 -5.52
CA GLY A 98 12.91 -1.02 -5.22
C GLY A 98 12.64 -1.28 -3.73
N MET A 99 11.71 -2.19 -3.47
CA MET A 99 11.36 -2.68 -2.13
C MET A 99 11.61 -4.18 -2.04
N SER A 100 12.19 -4.64 -0.93
CA SER A 100 12.37 -6.06 -0.62
C SER A 100 11.41 -6.50 0.47
N PHE A 101 10.90 -7.73 0.32
CA PHE A 101 9.92 -8.32 1.21
C PHE A 101 10.41 -9.69 1.69
N VAL A 102 10.26 -9.95 2.98
CA VAL A 102 10.50 -11.25 3.63
C VAL A 102 9.22 -11.64 4.35
N ASP A 103 8.71 -12.84 4.06
CA ASP A 103 7.44 -13.35 4.61
C ASP A 103 6.25 -12.37 4.47
N GLY A 104 6.19 -11.66 3.34
CA GLY A 104 5.15 -10.69 3.03
C GLY A 104 5.26 -9.35 3.77
N LYS A 105 6.33 -9.14 4.54
CA LYS A 105 6.61 -7.88 5.25
C LYS A 105 7.73 -7.11 4.56
N LEU A 106 7.57 -5.79 4.48
CA LEU A 106 8.63 -4.92 3.99
C LEU A 106 9.86 -5.04 4.91
N GLU A 107 11.00 -5.37 4.31
CA GLU A 107 12.29 -5.43 5.01
C GLU A 107 13.14 -4.21 4.69
N LYS A 108 13.15 -3.78 3.42
CA LYS A 108 13.95 -2.65 2.95
C LYS A 108 13.25 -1.93 1.80
N ALA A 109 13.45 -0.62 1.73
CA ALA A 109 13.09 0.21 0.58
C ALA A 109 14.29 1.10 0.20
N ASP A 110 14.59 1.17 -1.09
CA ASP A 110 15.57 2.12 -1.65
C ASP A 110 14.96 3.53 -1.70
N LEU A 111 15.01 4.26 -0.59
CA LEU A 111 14.39 5.57 -0.46
C LEU A 111 15.38 6.72 -0.64
N HIS A 112 15.04 7.62 -1.56
CA HIS A 112 15.80 8.83 -1.84
C HIS A 112 14.99 10.06 -1.42
N TYR A 113 15.42 10.73 -0.35
CA TYR A 113 14.80 11.96 0.12
C TYR A 113 14.82 13.03 -0.99
N THR A 114 13.68 13.66 -1.23
CA THR A 114 13.54 14.73 -2.23
C THR A 114 13.39 16.08 -1.55
N ASN A 115 12.33 16.24 -0.75
CA ASN A 115 12.01 17.49 -0.07
C ASN A 115 11.03 17.29 1.07
N GLN A 116 10.85 18.30 1.91
CA GLN A 116 9.74 18.32 2.85
C GLN A 116 8.41 18.40 2.08
N ALA A 117 7.44 17.56 2.44
CA ALA A 117 6.12 17.56 1.82
C ALA A 117 5.31 18.81 2.22
N TYR A 118 4.25 19.07 1.45
CA TYR A 118 3.42 20.28 1.62
C TYR A 118 2.78 20.33 3.01
N ARG A 119 2.84 21.48 3.67
CA ARG A 119 2.43 21.66 5.07
C ARG A 119 0.93 21.44 5.33
N ALA A 120 0.07 21.52 4.31
CA ALA A 120 -1.37 21.29 4.49
C ALA A 120 -1.77 19.80 4.49
N ARG A 121 -0.81 18.88 4.31
CA ARG A 121 -1.12 17.44 4.36
C ARG A 121 -1.48 17.06 5.80
N ALA A 122 -2.54 16.28 5.95
CA ALA A 122 -3.00 15.82 7.27
C ALA A 122 -2.21 14.62 7.81
N SER A 123 -1.63 13.79 6.92
CA SER A 123 -0.95 12.54 7.30
C SER A 123 0.16 12.15 6.32
N ALA A 124 1.03 11.24 6.78
CA ALA A 124 1.85 10.42 5.90
C ALA A 124 0.98 9.49 5.04
N ASP A 125 1.59 8.85 4.05
CA ASP A 125 0.95 7.76 3.31
C ASP A 125 0.83 6.52 4.21
N SER A 126 -0.24 5.75 4.01
CA SER A 126 -0.41 4.44 4.65
C SER A 126 0.40 3.38 3.92
N TYR A 127 0.73 2.30 4.61
CA TYR A 127 1.46 1.16 4.07
C TYR A 127 0.73 0.56 2.86
N SER A 128 -0.58 0.34 2.97
CA SER A 128 -1.39 -0.22 1.88
C SER A 128 -1.37 0.66 0.64
N LYS A 129 -1.40 1.99 0.79
CA LYS A 129 -1.29 2.92 -0.36
C LYS A 129 0.08 2.78 -1.03
N ILE A 130 1.14 2.78 -0.24
CA ILE A 130 2.51 2.68 -0.75
C ILE A 130 2.72 1.37 -1.51
N LEU A 131 2.28 0.24 -0.93
CA LEU A 131 2.39 -1.07 -1.57
C LEU A 131 1.52 -1.21 -2.81
N PHE A 132 0.29 -0.68 -2.78
CA PHE A 132 -0.58 -0.68 -3.94
C PHE A 132 0.08 0.05 -5.12
N GLN A 133 0.59 1.26 -4.91
CA GLN A 133 1.31 2.02 -5.94
C GLN A 133 2.56 1.27 -6.43
N TYR A 134 3.27 0.59 -5.54
CA TYR A 134 4.45 -0.21 -5.91
C TYR A 134 4.06 -1.40 -6.80
N ALA A 135 3.07 -2.19 -6.37
CA ALA A 135 2.59 -3.36 -7.12
C ALA A 135 2.01 -2.95 -8.48
N ALA A 136 1.18 -1.91 -8.53
CA ALA A 136 0.58 -1.43 -9.77
C ALA A 136 1.61 -0.95 -10.80
N ARG A 137 2.80 -0.50 -10.36
CA ARG A 137 3.91 -0.10 -11.24
C ARG A 137 4.79 -1.25 -11.73
N HIS A 138 4.92 -2.33 -10.97
CA HIS A 138 5.91 -3.39 -11.24
C HIS A 138 5.29 -4.73 -11.63
N SER A 139 4.13 -5.07 -11.09
CA SER A 139 3.41 -6.33 -11.31
C SER A 139 1.90 -6.10 -11.10
N PRO A 140 1.25 -5.32 -11.97
CA PRO A 140 -0.16 -4.97 -11.81
C PRO A 140 -1.04 -6.22 -11.88
N LEU A 141 -1.81 -6.45 -10.83
CA LEU A 141 -2.83 -7.49 -10.80
C LEU A 141 -4.03 -7.03 -11.64
N ARG A 142 -4.51 -7.89 -12.54
CA ARG A 142 -5.65 -7.60 -13.41
C ARG A 142 -6.88 -8.38 -12.98
N ILE A 143 -8.06 -7.88 -13.34
CA ILE A 143 -9.31 -8.56 -13.02
C ILE A 143 -9.38 -9.94 -13.70
N GLU A 144 -8.76 -10.07 -14.88
CA GLU A 144 -8.65 -11.35 -15.59
C GLU A 144 -7.83 -12.37 -14.82
N ASP A 145 -6.81 -11.95 -14.05
CA ASP A 145 -6.01 -12.86 -13.23
C ASP A 145 -6.88 -13.48 -12.11
N LEU A 146 -7.77 -12.66 -11.53
CA LEU A 146 -8.75 -13.14 -10.55
C LEU A 146 -9.74 -14.11 -11.18
N VAL A 147 -10.27 -13.79 -12.37
CA VAL A 147 -11.19 -14.67 -13.10
C VAL A 147 -10.53 -16.01 -13.44
N ALA A 148 -9.29 -15.99 -13.91
CA ALA A 148 -8.53 -17.19 -14.22
C ALA A 148 -8.31 -18.06 -12.97
N SER A 149 -8.07 -17.46 -11.80
CA SER A 149 -7.88 -18.20 -10.55
C SER A 149 -9.13 -18.92 -10.04
N MET A 150 -10.33 -18.46 -10.40
CA MET A 150 -11.59 -19.12 -10.00
C MET A 150 -11.85 -20.40 -10.79
N GLY A 151 -11.44 -20.44 -12.07
CA GLY A 151 -11.65 -21.57 -12.97
C GLY A 151 -10.83 -22.83 -12.62
N SER A 152 -9.87 -22.74 -11.71
CA SER A 152 -9.07 -23.90 -11.26
C SER A 152 -9.65 -24.63 -10.03
N SER A 153 -10.76 -24.14 -9.46
CA SER A 153 -11.34 -24.68 -8.22
C SER A 153 -12.47 -25.70 -8.44
N GLU A 154 -12.95 -25.89 -9.67
CA GLU A 154 -14.07 -26.80 -9.95
C GLU A 154 -13.70 -28.28 -9.74
N ASP A 155 -12.41 -28.63 -9.70
CA ASP A 155 -11.95 -30.01 -9.45
C ASP A 155 -11.92 -30.42 -7.96
N LEU A 156 -12.12 -29.50 -7.01
CA LEU A 156 -12.08 -29.79 -5.56
C LEU A 156 -13.45 -29.75 -4.88
N ALA A 157 -14.49 -29.30 -5.59
CA ALA A 157 -15.84 -29.17 -5.02
C ALA A 157 -16.61 -30.51 -4.95
N GLU A 158 -16.11 -31.59 -5.55
CA GLU A 158 -16.79 -32.90 -5.49
C GLU A 158 -16.50 -33.73 -4.22
N GLU A 159 -15.47 -33.40 -3.43
CA GLU A 159 -15.09 -34.21 -2.25
C GLU A 159 -15.71 -33.77 -0.91
N ALA A 160 -16.39 -32.62 -0.86
CA ALA A 160 -17.11 -32.18 0.35
C ALA A 160 -18.59 -32.59 0.30
N LYS A 161 -18.89 -33.87 0.10
CA LYS A 161 -20.25 -34.40 0.29
C LYS A 161 -20.49 -34.69 1.77
N ASP A 162 -21.34 -33.86 2.37
CA ASP A 162 -22.21 -34.08 3.52
C ASP A 162 -21.84 -35.26 4.45
N VAL A 163 -21.14 -34.95 5.55
CA VAL A 163 -21.20 -35.80 6.75
C VAL A 163 -22.55 -35.53 7.42
N GLU A 164 -23.50 -36.44 7.19
CA GLU A 164 -24.74 -36.52 7.97
C GLU A 164 -24.40 -36.67 9.46
N MET A 165 -24.76 -35.67 10.26
CA MET A 165 -24.78 -35.80 11.72
C MET A 165 -26.04 -36.59 12.12
N ILE A 166 -25.88 -37.88 12.40
CA ILE A 166 -26.91 -38.71 13.02
C ILE A 166 -27.06 -38.26 14.48
N GLY A 167 -28.31 -38.01 14.88
CA GLY A 167 -28.73 -37.36 16.13
C GLY A 167 -28.46 -38.10 17.44
#